data_AF-A0A7C4PUX5-F1
#
_entry.id   AF-A0A7C4PUX5-F1
#
_cell.length_a   1.000
_cell.length_b   1.000
_cell.length_c   1.000
_cell.angle_alpha   90.00
_cell.angle_beta   90.00
_cell.angle_gamma   90.00
#
_symmetry.space_group_name_H-M   'P 1'
#
loop_
_entity.id
_entity.type
_entity.pdbx_description
1 polymer ?
#
loop_
_entity_poly.entity_id
_entity_poly.type
_entity_poly.pdbx_seq_one_letter_code
_entity_poly.pdbx_strand_id
1 'polypeptide(L)' 'KIITVPAGAQVWIDGKLRPGKTPLVIPDLESEREYLVRVRLHGRPDWSGNVTLQVGESRELKIKL' A
#
# COMPACT_ATOMS: atom_id res chain seq x y z
N LYS A 1 -4.05 -5.38 -4.93
CA LYS A 1 -5.08 -4.87 -3.97
C LYS A 1 -4.43 -4.74 -2.60
N ILE A 2 -4.44 -3.56 -1.96
CA ILE A 2 -3.82 -3.38 -0.63
C ILE A 2 -4.90 -3.48 0.44
N ILE A 3 -4.75 -4.39 1.41
CA ILE A 3 -5.71 -4.62 2.49
C ILE A 3 -5.01 -4.52 3.85
N THR A 4 -5.26 -3.44 4.59
CA THR A 4 -4.79 -3.35 5.98
C THR A 4 -5.90 -3.77 6.92
N VAL A 5 -5.52 -4.36 8.06
CA VAL A 5 -6.43 -4.62 9.17
C VAL A 5 -5.83 -3.91 10.39
N PRO A 6 -6.45 -2.82 10.89
CA PRO A 6 -7.78 -2.29 10.53
C PRO A 6 -7.87 -1.65 9.13
N ALA A 7 -9.07 -1.64 8.55
CA ALA A 7 -9.38 -0.86 7.35
C ALA A 7 -9.44 0.65 7.70
N GLY A 8 -9.21 1.51 6.71
CA GLY A 8 -9.22 2.97 6.90
C GLY A 8 -7.85 3.62 7.01
N ALA A 9 -6.77 2.88 6.72
CA ALA A 9 -5.42 3.41 6.75
C ALA A 9 -5.10 4.19 5.45
N GLN A 10 -4.35 5.27 5.58
CA GLN A 10 -3.80 6.01 4.45
C GLN A 10 -2.60 5.25 3.90
N VAL A 11 -2.44 5.26 2.57
CA VAL A 11 -1.36 4.55 1.88
C VAL A 11 -0.55 5.54 1.05
N TRP A 12 0.76 5.51 1.21
CA TRP A 12 1.73 6.23 0.40
C TRP A 12 2.55 5.22 -0.39
N ILE A 13 2.86 5.56 -1.64
CA ILE A 13 3.73 4.79 -2.53
C ILE A 13 4.80 5.72 -3.05
N ASP A 14 6.07 5.40 -2.82
CA ASP A 14 7.22 6.25 -3.18
C ASP A 14 7.08 7.69 -2.68
N GLY A 15 6.56 7.84 -1.46
CA GLY A 15 6.28 9.14 -0.85
C GLY A 15 5.05 9.87 -1.40
N LYS A 16 4.40 9.36 -2.47
CA LYS A 16 3.13 9.91 -2.97
C LYS A 16 1.95 9.31 -2.22
N LEU A 17 1.19 10.16 -1.54
CA LEU A 17 -0.08 9.77 -0.93
C LEU A 17 -1.04 9.32 -2.04
N ARG A 18 -1.58 8.12 -1.90
CA ARG A 18 -2.58 7.61 -2.84
C ARG A 18 -3.98 8.03 -2.39
N PRO A 19 -4.82 8.53 -3.31
CA PRO A 19 -6.17 8.94 -2.98
C PRO A 19 -6.99 7.71 -2.56
N GLY A 20 -7.42 7.68 -1.31
CA GLY A 20 -8.24 6.60 -0.74
C GLY A 20 -7.70 6.08 0.59
N LYS A 21 -8.46 5.16 1.18
CA LYS A 21 -8.11 4.43 2.39
C LYS A 21 -8.24 2.94 2.12
N THR A 22 -7.51 2.12 2.85
CA THR A 22 -7.61 0.66 2.70
C THR A 22 -9.00 0.12 3.07
N PRO A 23 -9.50 -0.92 2.37
CA PRO A 23 -8.88 -1.60 1.23
C PRO A 23 -8.88 -0.73 -0.04
N LEU A 24 -7.71 -0.58 -0.68
CA LEU A 24 -7.50 0.28 -1.85
C LEU A 24 -6.95 -0.55 -3.02
N VAL A 25 -7.47 -0.29 -4.22
CA VAL A 25 -6.88 -0.78 -5.47
C VAL A 25 -6.18 0.39 -6.13
N ILE A 26 -4.91 0.20 -6.47
CA ILE A 26 -4.09 1.21 -7.14
C ILE A 26 -3.85 0.68 -8.54
N PRO A 27 -4.58 1.18 -9.55
CA PRO A 27 -4.27 0.90 -10.94
C PRO A 27 -2.99 1.64 -11.34
N ASP A 28 -2.38 1.23 -12.46
CA ASP A 28 -1.26 1.94 -13.09
C ASP A 28 0.04 2.01 -12.26
N LEU A 29 0.41 0.93 -11.59
CA LEU A 29 1.77 0.76 -11.09
C LEU A 29 2.63 0.08 -12.17
N GLU A 30 3.76 0.68 -12.52
CA GLU A 30 4.75 0.05 -13.38
C GLU A 30 5.22 -1.26 -12.75
N SER A 31 5.31 -2.27 -13.58
CA SER A 31 5.76 -3.60 -13.20
C SER A 31 7.29 -3.68 -13.19
N GLU A 32 7.84 -4.67 -12.49
CA GLU A 32 9.29 -4.87 -12.29
C GLU A 32 9.98 -3.70 -11.58
N ARG A 33 9.21 -2.90 -10.86
CA ARG A 33 9.69 -1.79 -10.04
C ARG A 33 9.43 -2.04 -8.57
N GLU A 34 10.39 -1.63 -7.74
CA GLU A 34 10.24 -1.60 -6.29
C GLU A 34 9.53 -0.31 -5.86
N TYR A 35 8.49 -0.46 -5.03
CA TYR A 35 7.72 0.63 -4.48
C TYR A 35 7.87 0.67 -2.96
N LEU A 36 8.21 1.83 -2.41
CA LEU A 36 8.16 2.04 -0.97
C LEU A 36 6.72 2.30 -0.55
N VAL A 37 6.07 1.29 0.03
CA VAL A 37 4.72 1.40 0.55
C VAL A 37 4.79 1.81 2.01
N ARG A 38 4.24 2.99 2.34
CA ARG A 38 4.02 3.41 3.72
C ARG A 38 2.53 3.42 4.01
N VAL A 39 2.15 2.94 5.16
CA VAL A 39 0.77 2.90 5.63
C VAL A 39 0.70 3.55 6.99
N ARG A 40 -0.25 4.46 7.15
CA ARG A 40 -0.49 5.18 8.40
C ARG A 40 -1.95 5.06 8.77
N LEU A 41 -2.19 4.67 10.01
CA LEU A 41 -3.51 4.71 10.60
C LEU A 41 -3.46 5.63 11.81
N HIS A 42 -4.43 6.53 11.88
CA HIS A 42 -4.51 7.47 13.00
C HIS A 42 -4.61 6.72 14.33
N GLY A 43 -3.71 7.03 15.27
CA GLY A 43 -3.63 6.34 16.58
C GLY A 43 -2.87 5.02 16.57
N ARG A 44 -2.15 4.69 15.49
CA ARG A 44 -1.24 3.53 15.38
C ARG A 44 0.13 3.96 14.87
N PRO A 45 1.17 3.15 15.08
CA PRO A 45 2.46 3.34 14.44
C PRO A 45 2.34 3.26 12.91
N ASP A 46 3.14 4.08 12.23
CA ASP A 46 3.27 4.01 10.77
C ASP A 46 4.01 2.73 10.41
N TRP A 47 3.51 2.01 9.41
CA TRP A 47 4.18 0.86 8.80
C TRP A 47 4.80 1.26 7.47
N SER A 48 6.00 0.76 7.17
CA SER A 48 6.60 0.93 5.85
C SER A 48 7.29 -0.35 5.40
N GLY A 49 7.12 -0.70 4.13
CA GLY A 49 7.78 -1.84 3.52
C GLY A 49 7.94 -1.66 2.02
N ASN A 50 9.00 -2.25 1.49
CA ASN A 50 9.26 -2.24 0.05
C ASN A 50 8.51 -3.39 -0.62
N VAL A 51 7.89 -3.10 -1.74
CA VAL A 51 7.07 -4.05 -2.49
C VAL A 51 7.45 -3.99 -3.95
N THR A 52 7.99 -5.08 -4.46
CA THR A 52 8.18 -5.29 -5.90
C THR A 52 6.91 -5.89 -6.47
N LEU A 53 6.43 -5.33 -7.59
CA LEU A 53 5.28 -5.84 -8.34
C LEU A 53 5.76 -6.46 -9.65
N GLN A 54 5.24 -7.63 -10.02
CA GLN A 54 5.49 -8.23 -11.34
C GLN A 54 4.42 -7.80 -12.36
N VAL A 55 4.71 -8.01 -13.66
CA VAL A 55 3.80 -7.64 -14.77
C VAL A 55 2.45 -8.31 -14.61
N GLY A 56 1.40 -7.50 -14.54
CA GLY A 56 0.01 -7.98 -14.39
C GLY A 56 -0.32 -8.55 -13.00
N GLU A 57 0.57 -8.39 -12.01
CA GLU A 57 0.39 -9.01 -10.70
C GLU A 57 -0.53 -8.17 -9.80
N SER A 58 -1.62 -8.77 -9.34
CA SER A 58 -2.44 -8.22 -8.27
C SER A 58 -1.95 -8.71 -6.91
N ARG A 59 -0.99 -8.00 -6.32
CA ARG A 59 -0.49 -8.37 -4.99
C ARG A 59 -1.46 -7.98 -3.88
N GLU A 60 -1.75 -8.91 -2.98
CA GLU A 60 -2.49 -8.65 -1.75
C GLU A 60 -1.51 -8.40 -0.59
N LEU A 61 -1.42 -7.14 -0.15
CA LEU A 61 -0.62 -6.79 1.03
C LEU A 61 -1.52 -6.82 2.25
N LYS A 62 -1.33 -7.81 3.13
CA LYS A 62 -1.95 -7.87 4.46
C LYS A 62 -1.03 -7.22 5.48
N ILE A 63 -1.35 -5.98 5.83
CA ILE A 63 -0.58 -5.20 6.81
C ILE A 63 -1.37 -5.19 8.11
N LYS A 64 -0.74 -5.65 9.19
CA LYS A 64 -1.25 -5.55 10.56
C LYS A 64 -0.62 -4.32 11.22
N LEU A 65 -1.47 -3.41 11.71
CA LEU A 65 -1.10 -2.16 12.39
C LEU A 65 -1.44 -2.21 13.89
#